data_AF-A0A1M3KVG4-F1
#
_entry.id   AF-A0A1M3KVG4-F1
#
_cell.length_a   1.000
_cell.length_b   1.000
_cell.length_c   1.000
_cell.angle_alpha   90.00
_cell.angle_beta   90.00
_cell.angle_gamma   90.00
#
_symmetry.space_group_name_H-M   'P 1'
#
loop_
_entity.id
_entity.type
_entity.pdbx_description
1 polymer ?
#
loop_
_entity_poly.entity_id
_entity_poly.type
_entity_poly.pdbx_seq_one_letter_code
_entity_poly.pdbx_strand_id
1 'polypeptide(L)'
;MKKGLLAIALFCLINCVSAQDIQLVSPTKTGGKPLMEALNERQSHRSFEYKEMPAQTLYCASVGLGSVARGSFTRPDLHNTLKLTDKQEITFVQPVGYIK
;
A
#
# COMPACT_ATOMS: atom_id res chain seq x y z
N MET A 1 8.67 -66.19 2.36
CA MET A 1 9.28 -64.98 2.96
C MET A 1 10.33 -64.29 2.06
N LYS A 2 11.09 -65.02 1.23
CA LYS A 2 12.17 -64.44 0.39
C LYS A 2 11.69 -63.56 -0.78
N LYS A 3 10.55 -63.94 -1.41
CA LYS A 3 9.97 -63.21 -2.55
C LYS A 3 9.32 -61.88 -2.17
N GLY A 4 8.75 -61.78 -0.97
CA GLY A 4 8.18 -60.53 -0.44
C GLY A 4 9.27 -59.52 -0.04
N LEU A 5 10.38 -60.00 0.52
CA LEU A 5 11.54 -59.16 0.85
C LEU A 5 12.16 -58.55 -0.42
N LEU A 6 12.23 -59.33 -1.51
CA LEU A 6 12.73 -58.86 -2.81
C LEU A 6 11.81 -57.80 -3.44
N ALA A 7 10.49 -57.94 -3.30
CA ALA A 7 9.52 -56.97 -3.79
C ALA A 7 9.59 -55.62 -3.04
N ILE A 8 9.82 -55.67 -1.72
CA ILE A 8 9.97 -54.45 -0.90
C ILE A 8 11.29 -53.73 -1.22
N ALA A 9 12.39 -54.48 -1.42
CA ALA A 9 13.67 -53.91 -1.83
C ALA A 9 13.60 -53.26 -3.23
N LEU A 10 12.85 -53.85 -4.16
CA LEU A 10 12.65 -53.29 -5.50
C LEU A 10 11.84 -51.98 -5.47
N PHE A 11 10.86 -51.86 -4.57
CA PHE A 11 10.03 -50.67 -4.44
C PHE A 11 10.78 -49.47 -3.82
N CYS A 12 11.74 -49.72 -2.92
CA CYS A 12 12.57 -48.66 -2.33
C CYS A 12 13.57 -48.04 -3.33
N LEU A 13 14.06 -48.80 -4.31
CA LEU A 13 15.02 -48.31 -5.31
C LEU A 13 14.38 -47.39 -6.37
N ILE A 14 13.05 -47.40 -6.52
CA ILE A 14 12.34 -46.58 -7.52
C ILE A 14 12.12 -45.14 -7.01
N ASN A 15 12.18 -44.91 -5.69
CA ASN A 15 11.87 -43.62 -5.07
C ASN A 15 13.11 -42.73 -4.81
N CYS A 16 14.31 -43.12 -5.24
CA CYS A 16 15.54 -42.33 -5.02
C CYS A 16 15.95 -41.42 -6.19
N VAL A 17 15.06 -41.23 -7.18
CA VAL A 17 15.25 -40.34 -8.35
C VAL A 17 14.14 -39.30 -8.28
N SER A 18 14.35 -37.98 -8.19
CA SER A 18 15.51 -37.12 -8.33
C SER A 18 15.14 -35.80 -7.64
N ALA A 19 15.99 -35.27 -6.77
CA ALA A 19 15.94 -33.85 -6.44
C ALA A 19 16.44 -33.11 -7.69
N GLN A 20 15.52 -32.70 -8.57
CA GLN A 20 15.91 -31.83 -9.68
C GLN A 20 16.24 -30.45 -9.12
N ASP A 21 17.48 -30.03 -9.28
CA ASP A 21 17.89 -28.65 -9.06
C ASP A 21 17.01 -27.75 -9.95
N ILE A 22 16.17 -26.93 -9.33
CA ILE A 22 15.43 -25.89 -10.04
C ILE A 22 16.46 -24.86 -10.49
N GLN A 23 16.81 -24.88 -11.77
CA GLN A 23 17.57 -23.80 -12.38
C GLN A 23 16.67 -22.56 -12.43
N LEU A 24 16.85 -21.69 -11.43
CA LEU A 24 16.29 -20.35 -11.47
C LEU A 24 16.86 -19.64 -12.69
N VAL A 25 15.98 -19.07 -13.51
CA VAL A 25 16.40 -18.13 -14.55
C VAL A 25 17.24 -17.04 -13.90
N SER A 26 18.40 -16.77 -14.47
CA SER A 26 19.28 -15.71 -13.98
C SER A 26 18.49 -14.39 -13.94
N PRO A 27 18.52 -13.64 -12.83
CA PRO A 27 17.76 -12.42 -12.70
C PRO A 27 18.13 -11.47 -13.84
N THR A 28 17.13 -10.96 -14.53
CA THR A 28 17.32 -9.96 -15.59
C THR A 28 17.99 -8.73 -14.99
N LYS A 29 19.29 -8.56 -15.26
CA LYS A 29 20.10 -7.41 -14.77
C LYS A 29 19.95 -6.16 -15.63
N THR A 30 19.17 -6.22 -16.72
CA THR A 30 18.79 -5.03 -17.47
C THR A 30 17.78 -4.26 -16.63
N GLY A 31 18.29 -3.32 -15.86
CA GLY A 31 17.49 -2.25 -15.27
C GLY A 31 16.86 -1.44 -16.40
N GLY A 32 15.69 -0.86 -16.13
CA GLY A 32 15.03 0.04 -17.06
C GLY A 32 15.85 1.32 -17.27
N LYS A 33 15.36 2.44 -16.75
CA LYS A 33 16.10 3.70 -16.82
C LYS A 33 17.46 3.60 -16.09
N PRO A 34 18.60 3.94 -16.72
CA PRO A 34 19.89 4.04 -16.04
C PRO A 34 19.79 4.87 -14.76
N LEU A 35 20.50 4.48 -13.70
CA LEU A 35 20.46 5.20 -12.41
C LEU A 35 20.72 6.70 -12.58
N MET A 36 21.70 7.08 -13.40
CA MET A 36 22.01 8.48 -13.68
C MET A 36 20.89 9.22 -14.40
N GLU A 37 20.15 8.55 -15.28
CA GLU A 37 19.01 9.12 -15.99
C GLU A 37 17.81 9.26 -15.05
N ALA A 38 17.53 8.26 -14.21
CA ALA A 38 16.49 8.34 -13.18
C ALA A 38 16.79 9.42 -12.13
N LEU A 39 18.06 9.59 -11.75
CA LEU A 39 18.48 10.67 -10.87
C LEU A 39 18.37 12.04 -11.53
N ASN A 40 18.71 12.16 -12.81
CA ASN A 40 18.59 13.41 -13.57
C ASN A 40 17.13 13.82 -13.79
N GLU A 41 16.25 12.84 -14.01
CA GLU A 41 14.80 13.08 -14.14
C GLU A 41 14.09 13.31 -12.81
N ARG A 42 14.69 12.91 -11.69
CA ARG A 42 14.16 13.14 -10.35
C ARG A 42 14.25 14.63 -10.02
N GLN A 43 13.34 15.40 -10.60
CA GLN A 43 13.05 16.75 -10.21
C GLN A 43 12.03 16.73 -9.07
N SER A 44 12.30 17.49 -8.01
CA SER A 44 11.27 17.78 -7.00
C SER A 44 10.37 18.87 -7.59
N HIS A 45 9.24 18.48 -8.15
CA HIS A 45 8.27 19.47 -8.61
C HIS A 45 7.60 20.08 -7.38
N ARG A 46 7.95 21.32 -7.05
CA ARG A 46 7.22 22.11 -6.05
C ARG A 46 6.01 22.76 -6.73
N SER A 47 5.12 21.92 -7.28
CA SER A 47 3.86 22.37 -7.85
C SER A 47 2.94 22.78 -6.71
N PHE A 48 2.86 24.09 -6.45
CA PHE A 48 1.88 24.64 -5.53
C PHE A 48 0.55 24.75 -6.27
N GLU A 49 -0.47 24.07 -5.75
CA GLU A 49 -1.82 24.23 -6.24
C GLU A 49 -2.37 25.57 -5.73
N TYR A 50 -2.73 26.48 -6.63
CA TYR A 50 -3.27 27.82 -6.29
C TYR A 50 -4.75 27.76 -5.85
N LYS A 51 -5.13 26.69 -5.18
CA LYS A 51 -6.47 26.56 -4.61
C LYS A 51 -6.50 27.36 -3.31
N GLU A 52 -7.46 28.27 -3.21
CA GLU A 52 -7.66 29.02 -1.97
C GLU A 52 -7.87 28.05 -0.80
N MET A 53 -7.11 28.28 0.28
CA MET A 53 -7.23 27.48 1.48
C MET A 53 -8.60 27.74 2.13
N PRO A 54 -9.27 26.70 2.66
CA PRO A 54 -10.52 26.88 3.38
C PRO A 54 -10.36 27.90 4.52
N ALA A 55 -11.28 28.85 4.62
CA ALA A 55 -11.26 29.90 5.65
C ALA A 55 -11.13 29.35 7.08
N GLN A 56 -11.73 28.17 7.33
CA GLN A 56 -11.62 27.46 8.60
C GLN A 56 -10.18 27.12 8.98
N THR A 57 -9.37 26.66 8.03
CA THR A 57 -7.96 26.28 8.27
C THR A 57 -7.13 27.51 8.60
N LEU A 58 -7.34 28.61 7.87
CA LEU A 58 -6.66 29.89 8.13
C LEU A 58 -7.03 30.47 9.50
N TYR A 59 -8.31 30.38 9.88
CA TYR A 59 -8.76 30.79 11.21
C TYR A 59 -8.11 29.94 12.30
N CYS A 60 -8.11 28.61 12.18
CA CYS A 60 -7.48 27.73 13.18
C CYS A 60 -6.00 28.10 13.37
N ALA A 61 -5.28 28.33 12.27
CA ALA A 61 -3.89 28.76 12.33
C ALA A 61 -3.70 30.13 13.02
N SER A 62 -4.60 31.10 12.79
CA SER A 62 -4.48 32.44 13.38
C SER A 62 -4.74 32.48 14.88
N VAL A 63 -5.58 31.59 15.39
CA VAL A 63 -5.90 31.49 16.83
C VAL A 63 -5.08 30.42 17.57
N GLY A 64 -4.09 29.81 16.92
CA GLY A 64 -3.21 28.81 17.53
C GLY A 64 -3.84 27.43 17.74
N LEU A 65 -4.90 27.10 16.99
CA LEU A 65 -5.52 25.77 16.97
C LEU A 65 -4.88 24.89 15.89
N GLY A 66 -4.65 23.63 16.22
CA GLY A 66 -4.29 22.59 15.26
C GLY A 66 -5.52 22.13 14.48
N SER A 67 -5.37 21.95 13.18
CA SER A 67 -6.40 21.30 12.35
C SER A 67 -5.77 20.45 11.24
N VAL A 68 -6.43 19.36 10.87
CA VAL A 68 -5.92 18.41 9.86
C VAL A 68 -7.07 17.93 8.98
N ALA A 69 -6.93 18.03 7.65
CA ALA A 69 -7.89 17.43 6.74
C ALA A 69 -7.72 15.90 6.66
N ARG A 70 -8.81 15.15 6.83
CA ARG A 70 -8.83 13.68 6.81
C ARG A 70 -9.85 13.20 5.77
N GLY A 71 -9.36 12.43 4.80
CA GLY A 71 -10.21 11.71 3.84
C GLY A 71 -10.61 10.29 4.29
N SER A 72 -10.00 9.78 5.36
CA SER A 72 -10.28 8.44 5.90
C SER A 72 -11.32 8.52 7.01
N PHE A 73 -12.55 8.10 6.71
CA PHE A 73 -13.68 7.97 7.63
C PHE A 73 -14.69 6.94 7.10
N THR A 74 -15.50 6.37 7.99
CA THR A 74 -16.55 5.41 7.60
C THR A 74 -17.78 6.17 7.10
N ARG A 75 -18.00 6.16 5.79
CA ARG A 75 -19.10 6.86 5.12
C ARG A 75 -20.50 6.50 5.65
N PRO A 76 -20.92 5.22 5.71
CA PRO A 76 -22.28 4.88 6.14
C PRO A 76 -22.53 5.25 7.61
N ASP A 77 -21.58 4.95 8.50
CA ASP A 77 -21.73 5.24 9.93
C ASP A 77 -21.90 6.74 10.18
N LEU A 78 -21.05 7.56 9.54
CA LEU A 78 -21.04 8.99 9.74
C LEU A 78 -22.25 9.68 9.08
N HIS A 79 -22.67 9.22 7.90
CA HIS A 79 -23.87 9.72 7.20
C HIS A 79 -25.15 9.48 8.02
N ASN A 80 -25.30 8.27 8.56
CA ASN A 80 -26.43 7.91 9.43
C ASN A 80 -26.40 8.69 10.75
N THR A 81 -25.22 8.78 11.39
CA THR A 81 -25.07 9.48 12.69
C THR A 81 -25.40 10.96 12.59
N LEU A 82 -24.98 11.60 11.50
CA LEU A 82 -25.26 13.01 11.22
C LEU A 82 -26.65 13.25 10.62
N LYS A 83 -27.43 12.18 10.37
CA LYS A 83 -28.78 12.22 9.78
C LYS A 83 -28.81 13.00 8.46
N LEU A 84 -27.82 12.75 7.60
CA LEU A 84 -27.71 13.41 6.31
C LEU A 84 -28.79 12.91 5.35
N THR A 85 -29.22 13.78 4.44
CA THR A 85 -30.11 13.40 3.34
C THR A 85 -29.34 12.72 2.20
N ASP A 86 -30.06 12.08 1.27
CA ASP A 86 -29.46 11.44 0.07
C ASP A 86 -28.74 12.45 -0.85
N LYS A 87 -29.03 13.74 -0.71
CA LYS A 87 -28.40 14.83 -1.45
C LYS A 87 -27.16 15.41 -0.76
N GLN A 88 -26.85 14.94 0.45
CA GLN A 88 -25.73 15.43 1.25
C GLN A 88 -24.67 14.35 1.37
N GLU A 89 -23.46 14.69 0.95
CA GLU A 89 -22.31 13.80 1.01
C GLU A 89 -21.19 14.44 1.82
N ILE A 90 -20.51 13.61 2.61
CA ILE A 90 -19.32 14.02 3.37
C ILE A 90 -18.13 13.97 2.42
N THR A 91 -17.56 15.13 2.09
CA THR A 91 -16.38 15.21 1.21
C THR A 91 -15.08 14.90 1.96
N PHE A 92 -14.94 15.43 3.17
CA PHE A 92 -13.80 15.20 4.06
C PHE A 92 -14.20 15.55 5.50
N VAL A 93 -13.34 15.20 6.46
CA VAL A 93 -13.50 15.53 7.88
C VAL A 93 -12.30 16.36 8.33
N GLN A 94 -12.52 17.38 9.15
CA GLN A 94 -11.47 18.23 9.71
C GLN A 94 -11.58 18.34 11.23
N PRO A 95 -10.87 17.50 12.00
CA PRO A 95 -10.69 17.73 13.43
C PRO A 95 -9.97 19.05 13.71
N VAL A 96 -10.39 19.72 14.78
CA VAL A 96 -9.80 20.95 15.32
C VAL A 96 -9.53 20.73 16.81
N GLY A 97 -8.38 21.18 17.31
CA GLY A 97 -8.04 21.05 18.72
C GLY A 97 -6.78 21.83 19.11
N TYR A 98 -6.42 21.75 20.40
CA TYR A 98 -5.22 22.37 20.92
C TYR A 98 -3.96 21.56 20.56
N ILE A 99 -2.88 22.27 20.24
CA ILE A 99 -1.58 21.69 19.97
C ILE A 99 -0.94 21.29 21.32
N LYS A 100 -0.41 20.07 21.40
CA LYS A 100 0.29 19.55 22.59
C LYS A 100 1.78 19.75 22.49
#